data_AF-G0TSI2-F1
#
_entry.id   AF-G0TSI2-F1
#
_cell.length_a   1.000
_cell.length_b   1.000
_cell.length_c   1.000
_cell.angle_alpha   90.00
_cell.angle_beta   90.00
_cell.angle_gamma   90.00
#
_symmetry.space_group_name_H-M   'P 1'
#
loop_
_entity.id
_entity.type
_entity.pdbx_description
1 polymer ?
#
loop_
_entity_poly.entity_id
_entity_poly.type
_entity_poly.pdbx_seq_one_letter_code
_entity_poly.pdbx_strand_id
1 'polypeptide(L)'
;MDASGDATVAGVAHNGLDLKGPRCSSPSNVREKYALLDHIIEACDRLQEVAQSRPITAAEVAKLRKAYLNAVGVDDEPSINRKVPYAVKEGGAWSQCDNVSASGGESAQPGLETGRTHELRDSKVLACERAVAQLEALVGPRSRHDPLCNSESEKGWFGANSFVGRQLRAIVLPMLIFYTFIPLSVFLTLFLLLHLYTMPLMMLYIVYIATAGQPVQPIKKTSAVVKHWLFHGYSDYFPVRLVLPRSVRQRFDSKNNYIFVYHPHGLQSFGAISTFMLDALHLSSLLPGIEVHLQTLKINFFVPFWRELILLGGCGDASADCIRSTLSAGPGESVALVVGGANESLQARPSTNDLTLLGRKGFIKIALEQGAPLVPVYGFGENDVYHVPRFAQSQWWTKVLATVRRVTKFAIPIVTGRGLFDIGVGHLPHQRPITVVIGEPLVVPKLPDPTPGDVEQWHRKYVEALQSLFDEYHRVYDVDSAPLRIL
;
A
#
# COMPACT_ATOMS: atom_id res chain seq x y z
N MET A 1 -35.87 -59.73 29.85
CA MET A 1 -35.13 -59.79 31.13
C MET A 1 -33.68 -59.52 30.78
N ASP A 2 -33.41 -58.38 30.15
CA ASP A 2 -33.26 -57.04 30.76
C ASP A 2 -31.88 -56.98 31.43
N ALA A 3 -31.04 -55.97 31.28
CA ALA A 3 -30.93 -54.79 30.44
C ALA A 3 -29.51 -54.24 30.74
N SER A 4 -29.05 -53.31 29.90
CA SER A 4 -27.99 -52.32 30.16
C SER A 4 -26.52 -52.71 30.00
N GLY A 5 -25.83 -51.92 29.16
CA GLY A 5 -24.41 -51.62 29.29
C GLY A 5 -23.60 -51.79 28.01
N ASP A 6 -23.13 -50.66 27.47
CA ASP A 6 -21.98 -50.51 26.57
C ASP A 6 -22.14 -50.78 25.06
N ALA A 7 -22.78 -49.82 24.41
CA ALA A 7 -22.39 -49.37 23.09
C ALA A 7 -21.60 -48.07 23.23
N THR A 8 -20.30 -48.07 22.93
CA THR A 8 -19.54 -46.98 22.25
C THR A 8 -18.04 -47.28 22.29
N VAL A 9 -17.32 -46.75 21.29
CA VAL A 9 -15.85 -46.70 21.17
C VAL A 9 -15.18 -47.93 20.53
N ALA A 10 -15.59 -48.31 19.32
CA ALA A 10 -14.72 -49.02 18.36
C ALA A 10 -15.31 -48.96 16.94
N GLY A 11 -15.19 -47.82 16.26
CA GLY A 11 -15.75 -47.74 14.90
C GLY A 11 -15.57 -46.43 14.13
N VAL A 12 -14.64 -45.55 14.52
CA VAL A 12 -14.34 -44.32 13.75
C VAL A 12 -12.84 -44.06 13.77
N ALA A 13 -12.07 -44.96 13.18
CA ALA A 13 -10.65 -44.75 12.93
C ALA A 13 -10.26 -45.57 11.71
N HIS A 14 -10.63 -45.08 10.53
CA HIS A 14 -9.96 -45.30 9.24
C HIS A 14 -10.88 -44.81 8.12
N ASN A 15 -10.81 -43.51 7.82
CA ASN A 15 -11.06 -42.97 6.49
C ASN A 15 -10.38 -41.59 6.44
N GLY A 16 -9.14 -41.59 5.97
CA GLY A 16 -8.41 -40.36 5.68
C GLY A 16 -9.13 -39.58 4.58
N LEU A 17 -9.17 -38.25 4.72
CA LEU A 17 -9.57 -37.33 3.66
C LEU A 17 -8.59 -37.51 2.48
N ASP A 18 -8.96 -38.36 1.52
CA ASP A 18 -8.22 -38.55 0.28
C ASP A 18 -8.44 -37.35 -0.66
N LEU A 19 -7.64 -36.30 -0.47
CA LEU A 19 -7.56 -35.14 -1.37
C LEU A 19 -6.71 -35.44 -2.63
N LYS A 20 -6.80 -36.65 -3.19
CA LYS A 20 -6.32 -36.94 -4.56
C LYS A 20 -7.41 -36.65 -5.58
N GLY A 21 -7.79 -35.37 -5.67
CA GLY A 21 -8.46 -34.82 -6.86
C GLY A 21 -7.47 -34.63 -8.02
N PRO A 22 -7.95 -34.47 -9.26
CA PRO A 22 -7.11 -34.47 -10.47
C PRO A 22 -6.04 -33.37 -10.40
N ARG A 23 -4.86 -33.62 -10.98
CA ARG A 23 -3.77 -32.63 -11.08
C ARG A 23 -4.37 -31.30 -11.53
N CYS A 24 -4.35 -30.27 -10.66
CA CYS A 24 -4.91 -28.96 -10.96
C CYS A 24 -4.21 -28.33 -12.16
N SER A 25 -4.74 -28.58 -13.35
CA SER A 25 -4.54 -27.73 -14.51
C SER A 25 -5.28 -26.41 -14.28
N SER A 26 -4.66 -25.28 -14.60
CA SER A 26 -5.31 -23.97 -14.51
C SER A 26 -6.65 -23.99 -15.27
N PRO A 27 -7.73 -23.43 -14.69
CA PRO A 27 -9.05 -23.50 -15.29
C PRO A 27 -9.05 -22.83 -16.67
N SER A 28 -9.59 -23.53 -17.67
CA SER A 28 -9.54 -23.10 -19.07
C SER A 28 -10.69 -22.15 -19.44
N ASN A 29 -11.77 -22.16 -18.64
CA ASN A 29 -12.94 -21.33 -18.83
C ASN A 29 -13.53 -20.82 -17.50
N VAL A 30 -14.39 -19.81 -17.60
CA VAL A 30 -14.99 -19.10 -16.45
C VAL A 30 -15.85 -20.04 -15.58
N ARG A 31 -16.49 -21.05 -16.17
CA ARG A 31 -17.35 -22.00 -15.44
C ARG A 31 -16.54 -22.93 -14.55
N GLU A 32 -15.39 -23.42 -15.05
CA GLU A 32 -14.43 -24.23 -14.28
C GLU A 32 -13.82 -23.44 -13.12
N LYS A 33 -13.50 -22.17 -13.33
CA LYS A 33 -13.03 -21.27 -12.26
C LYS A 33 -14.03 -21.20 -11.09
N TYR A 34 -15.31 -20.95 -11.37
CA TYR A 34 -16.31 -20.82 -10.31
C TYR A 34 -16.65 -22.16 -9.65
N ALA A 35 -16.64 -23.27 -10.39
CA ALA A 35 -16.77 -24.59 -9.80
C ALA A 35 -15.60 -24.90 -8.83
N LEU A 36 -14.38 -24.50 -9.19
CA LEU A 36 -13.22 -24.64 -8.31
C LEU A 36 -13.33 -23.76 -7.05
N LEU A 37 -13.84 -22.53 -7.17
CA LEU A 37 -14.09 -21.66 -6.01
C LEU A 37 -15.18 -22.22 -5.08
N ASP A 38 -16.26 -22.79 -5.63
CA ASP A 38 -17.31 -23.44 -4.84
C ASP A 38 -16.74 -24.64 -4.06
N HIS A 39 -15.89 -25.45 -4.68
CA HIS A 39 -15.18 -26.54 -4.00
C HIS A 39 -14.22 -26.07 -2.90
N ILE A 40 -13.56 -24.91 -3.08
CA ILE A 40 -12.66 -24.35 -2.07
C ILE A 40 -13.47 -23.86 -0.86
N ILE A 41 -14.58 -23.16 -1.07
CA ILE A 41 -15.47 -22.70 0.01
C ILE A 41 -16.00 -23.90 0.81
N GLU A 42 -16.49 -24.93 0.12
CA GLU A 42 -16.97 -26.15 0.77
C GLU A 42 -15.85 -26.88 1.55
N ALA A 43 -14.62 -26.90 1.03
CA ALA A 43 -13.48 -27.46 1.74
C ALA A 43 -13.09 -26.62 2.96
N CYS A 44 -13.24 -25.29 2.90
CA CYS A 44 -13.03 -24.41 4.03
C CYS A 44 -14.04 -24.67 5.16
N ASP A 45 -15.32 -24.79 4.83
CA ASP A 45 -16.40 -25.05 5.80
C ASP A 45 -16.18 -26.38 6.52
N ARG A 46 -15.84 -27.45 5.78
CA ARG A 46 -15.52 -28.77 6.36
C ARG A 46 -14.29 -28.71 7.28
N LEU A 47 -13.26 -27.96 6.90
CA LEU A 47 -12.07 -27.80 7.75
C LEU A 47 -12.38 -27.02 9.02
N GLN A 48 -13.30 -26.06 8.95
CA GLN A 48 -13.77 -25.29 10.10
C GLN A 48 -14.63 -26.13 11.06
N GLU A 49 -15.45 -27.06 10.55
CA GLU A 49 -16.14 -28.06 11.37
C GLU A 49 -15.15 -29.01 12.06
N VAL A 50 -14.17 -29.51 11.31
CA VAL A 50 -13.11 -30.39 11.84
C VAL A 50 -12.27 -29.67 12.90
N ALA A 51 -12.09 -28.35 12.80
CA ALA A 51 -11.39 -27.52 13.77
C ALA A 51 -11.93 -27.64 15.20
N GLN A 52 -13.22 -27.97 15.34
CA GLN A 52 -13.87 -28.18 16.65
C GLN A 52 -13.40 -29.46 17.34
N SER A 53 -12.85 -30.42 16.58
CA SER A 53 -12.44 -31.75 17.05
C SER A 53 -10.92 -31.96 17.05
N ARG A 54 -10.19 -31.26 16.17
CA ARG A 54 -8.72 -31.31 16.09
C ARG A 54 -8.13 -29.99 15.60
N PRO A 55 -6.87 -29.66 15.92
CA PRO A 55 -6.19 -28.51 15.35
C PRO A 55 -6.00 -28.67 13.83
N ILE A 56 -6.22 -27.57 13.09
CA ILE A 56 -5.94 -27.46 11.66
C ILE A 56 -4.44 -27.28 11.45
N THR A 57 -3.86 -27.97 10.47
CA THR A 57 -2.43 -27.86 10.16
C THR A 57 -2.15 -26.78 9.11
N ALA A 58 -0.96 -26.16 9.19
CA ALA A 58 -0.53 -25.16 8.21
C ALA A 58 -0.39 -25.71 6.78
N ALA A 59 -0.18 -27.02 6.62
CA ALA A 59 -0.13 -27.69 5.33
C ALA A 59 -1.52 -27.79 4.67
N GLU A 60 -2.57 -28.00 5.46
CA GLU A 60 -3.96 -28.07 4.95
C GLU A 60 -4.41 -26.71 4.42
N VAL A 61 -4.15 -25.64 5.17
CA VAL A 61 -4.50 -24.28 4.75
C VAL A 61 -3.66 -23.82 3.55
N ALA A 62 -2.37 -24.19 3.49
CA ALA A 62 -1.51 -23.86 2.35
C ALA A 62 -1.98 -24.52 1.03
N LYS A 63 -2.55 -25.73 1.08
CA LYS A 63 -3.15 -26.38 -0.10
C LYS A 63 -4.37 -25.62 -0.61
N LEU A 64 -5.23 -25.16 0.29
CA LEU A 64 -6.39 -24.33 -0.07
C LEU A 64 -5.97 -22.99 -0.65
N ARG A 65 -4.97 -22.33 -0.05
CA ARG A 65 -4.43 -21.06 -0.56
C ARG A 65 -3.87 -21.20 -1.97
N LYS A 66 -3.12 -22.28 -2.23
CA LYS A 66 -2.60 -22.58 -3.57
C LYS A 66 -3.73 -22.85 -4.58
N ALA A 67 -4.76 -23.58 -4.18
CA ALA A 67 -5.92 -23.83 -5.03
C ALA A 67 -6.69 -22.53 -5.36
N TYR A 68 -6.84 -21.62 -4.38
CA TYR A 68 -7.43 -20.29 -4.59
C TYR A 68 -6.63 -19.45 -5.58
N LEU A 69 -5.30 -19.36 -5.39
CA LEU A 69 -4.43 -18.60 -6.30
C LEU A 69 -4.49 -19.13 -7.74
N ASN A 70 -4.51 -20.46 -7.91
CA ASN A 70 -4.72 -21.09 -9.22
C ASN A 70 -6.10 -20.77 -9.82
N ALA A 71 -7.14 -20.68 -9.00
CA ALA A 71 -8.49 -20.35 -9.47
C ALA A 71 -8.61 -18.89 -9.90
N VAL A 72 -7.89 -17.98 -9.24
CA VAL A 72 -7.91 -16.54 -9.54
C VAL A 72 -6.90 -16.15 -10.64
N GLY A 73 -5.97 -17.06 -10.99
CA GLY A 73 -4.98 -16.87 -12.06
C GLY A 73 -3.77 -16.04 -11.61
N VAL A 74 -3.35 -16.20 -10.35
CA VAL A 74 -2.17 -15.56 -9.78
C VAL A 74 -1.11 -16.64 -9.56
N ASP A 75 -0.20 -16.82 -10.52
CA ASP A 75 0.91 -17.77 -10.39
C ASP A 75 2.02 -17.17 -9.50
N ASP A 76 2.43 -17.90 -8.46
CA ASP A 76 3.66 -17.65 -7.70
C ASP A 76 4.87 -18.21 -8.49
N GLU A 77 5.45 -17.48 -9.44
CA GLU A 77 6.90 -17.53 -9.79
C GLU A 77 7.36 -16.47 -10.84
N PRO A 78 8.64 -16.02 -10.81
CA PRO A 78 9.18 -15.01 -11.71
C PRO A 78 9.87 -15.63 -12.95
N SER A 79 9.44 -15.30 -14.16
CA SER A 79 10.20 -15.56 -15.41
C SER A 79 9.90 -14.47 -16.44
N ILE A 80 10.86 -13.65 -16.86
CA ILE A 80 11.89 -13.92 -17.89
C ILE A 80 11.28 -14.52 -19.17
N ASN A 81 11.05 -13.63 -20.13
CA ASN A 81 11.16 -13.83 -21.57
C ASN A 81 10.26 -14.88 -22.25
N ARG A 82 9.09 -14.44 -22.72
CA ARG A 82 8.45 -14.98 -23.94
C ARG A 82 8.04 -13.85 -24.87
N LYS A 83 8.87 -13.58 -25.89
CA LYS A 83 8.37 -13.25 -27.22
C LYS A 83 7.67 -14.51 -27.76
N VAL A 84 6.51 -14.42 -28.40
CA VAL A 84 6.26 -14.45 -29.87
C VAL A 84 4.73 -14.22 -30.11
N PRO A 85 4.18 -14.20 -31.36
CA PRO A 85 3.66 -13.02 -32.05
C PRO A 85 2.13 -13.09 -32.27
N TYR A 86 1.51 -12.07 -32.91
CA TYR A 86 0.66 -12.28 -34.09
C TYR A 86 0.26 -10.93 -34.69
N ALA A 87 0.58 -10.78 -35.97
CA ALA A 87 0.07 -9.77 -36.89
C ALA A 87 -0.91 -10.46 -37.84
N VAL A 88 -2.04 -9.81 -38.18
CA VAL A 88 -2.78 -9.83 -39.47
C VAL A 88 -3.77 -8.64 -39.40
N LYS A 89 -3.50 -7.50 -40.03
CA LYS A 89 -3.87 -7.04 -41.40
C LYS A 89 -5.33 -6.62 -41.60
N GLU A 90 -5.48 -5.29 -41.75
CA GLU A 90 -6.18 -4.51 -42.79
C GLU A 90 -7.53 -4.96 -43.38
N GLY A 91 -8.47 -3.99 -43.46
CA GLY A 91 -9.39 -3.90 -44.61
C GLY A 91 -10.75 -3.21 -44.40
N GLY A 92 -10.80 -1.90 -44.67
CA GLY A 92 -11.93 -1.15 -45.26
C GLY A 92 -13.17 -0.81 -44.38
N ALA A 93 -14.01 0.21 -44.60
CA ALA A 93 -14.15 1.33 -45.55
C ALA A 93 -15.68 1.56 -45.77
N TRP A 94 -16.22 2.73 -45.34
CA TRP A 94 -17.53 3.36 -45.73
C TRP A 94 -18.83 2.64 -45.28
N SER A 95 -20.00 3.23 -45.03
CA SER A 95 -20.58 4.59 -44.98
C SER A 95 -22.01 4.52 -44.41
N GLN A 96 -22.60 5.69 -44.10
CA GLN A 96 -24.01 6.00 -43.78
C GLN A 96 -25.10 5.20 -44.52
N CYS A 97 -26.25 4.99 -43.87
CA CYS A 97 -27.55 5.57 -44.27
C CYS A 97 -28.73 5.17 -43.34
N ASP A 98 -29.75 6.03 -43.38
CA ASP A 98 -30.92 6.20 -42.52
C ASP A 98 -32.06 5.17 -42.64
N ASN A 99 -32.91 5.16 -41.60
CA ASN A 99 -34.38 4.98 -41.53
C ASN A 99 -35.11 4.05 -42.52
N VAL A 100 -35.89 3.08 -42.01
CA VAL A 100 -37.33 2.86 -42.29
C VAL A 100 -37.99 2.07 -41.13
N SER A 101 -39.25 2.43 -40.88
CA SER A 101 -40.25 2.07 -39.87
C SER A 101 -40.92 0.68 -39.93
N ALA A 102 -41.49 0.31 -38.77
CA ALA A 102 -42.75 -0.43 -38.52
C ALA A 102 -42.84 -1.96 -38.69
N SER A 103 -42.99 -2.71 -37.59
CA SER A 103 -44.28 -3.27 -37.11
C SER A 103 -44.11 -4.38 -36.05
N GLY A 104 -44.89 -4.25 -34.96
CA GLY A 104 -45.44 -5.27 -34.05
C GLY A 104 -44.65 -6.53 -33.63
N GLY A 105 -44.37 -6.63 -32.33
CA GLY A 105 -44.07 -7.91 -31.66
C GLY A 105 -43.52 -7.69 -30.25
N GLU A 106 -44.09 -8.37 -29.27
CA GLU A 106 -43.98 -8.10 -27.83
C GLU A 106 -42.57 -8.17 -27.21
N SER A 107 -42.47 -7.46 -26.09
CA SER A 107 -41.36 -7.23 -25.18
C SER A 107 -40.68 -8.49 -24.60
N ALA A 108 -39.35 -8.51 -24.68
CA ALA A 108 -38.48 -9.01 -23.60
C ALA A 108 -37.12 -8.29 -23.68
N GLN A 109 -36.85 -7.38 -22.74
CA GLN A 109 -35.55 -6.68 -22.61
C GLN A 109 -34.46 -7.64 -22.11
N PRO A 110 -33.28 -7.72 -22.75
CA PRO A 110 -32.08 -8.27 -22.15
C PRO A 110 -31.19 -7.10 -21.66
N GLY A 111 -31.18 -6.83 -20.36
CA GLY A 111 -30.37 -5.71 -19.84
C GLY A 111 -30.05 -5.67 -18.36
N LEU A 112 -30.57 -6.61 -17.54
CA LEU A 112 -30.38 -6.57 -16.08
C LEU A 112 -29.62 -7.78 -15.50
N GLU A 113 -29.43 -8.85 -16.27
CA GLU A 113 -28.80 -10.09 -15.76
C GLU A 113 -27.26 -10.09 -15.84
N THR A 114 -26.64 -9.37 -16.78
CA THR A 114 -25.17 -9.38 -16.97
C THR A 114 -24.42 -8.62 -15.87
N GLY A 115 -24.97 -7.53 -15.34
CA GLY A 115 -24.38 -6.78 -14.21
C GLY A 115 -24.49 -7.56 -12.89
N ARG A 116 -25.68 -8.09 -12.60
CA ARG A 116 -25.94 -8.87 -11.38
C ARG A 116 -25.16 -10.18 -11.34
N THR A 117 -24.98 -10.83 -12.49
CA THR A 117 -24.16 -12.04 -12.57
C THR A 117 -22.66 -11.74 -12.45
N HIS A 118 -22.17 -10.58 -12.90
CA HIS A 118 -20.77 -10.18 -12.67
C HIS A 118 -20.51 -9.82 -11.19
N GLU A 119 -21.43 -9.07 -10.54
CA GLU A 119 -21.38 -8.79 -9.10
C GLU A 119 -21.50 -10.05 -8.24
N LEU A 120 -22.39 -10.99 -8.59
CA LEU A 120 -22.47 -12.29 -7.91
C LEU A 120 -21.20 -13.13 -8.11
N ARG A 121 -20.50 -12.93 -9.23
CA ARG A 121 -19.29 -13.66 -9.58
C ARG A 121 -18.06 -13.12 -8.84
N ASP A 122 -17.93 -11.80 -8.69
CA ASP A 122 -16.87 -11.18 -7.91
C ASP A 122 -17.07 -11.35 -6.39
N SER A 123 -18.32 -11.36 -5.92
CA SER A 123 -18.64 -11.66 -4.51
C SER A 123 -18.26 -13.09 -4.09
N LYS A 124 -18.29 -14.07 -5.01
CA LYS A 124 -17.81 -15.43 -4.74
C LYS A 124 -16.29 -15.50 -4.56
N VAL A 125 -15.53 -14.76 -5.36
CA VAL A 125 -14.07 -14.66 -5.20
C VAL A 125 -13.75 -14.08 -3.82
N LEU A 126 -14.46 -13.02 -3.44
CA LEU A 126 -14.31 -12.37 -2.13
C LEU A 126 -14.72 -13.28 -0.95
N ALA A 127 -15.80 -14.06 -1.11
CA ALA A 127 -16.23 -15.03 -0.10
C ALA A 127 -15.18 -16.13 0.09
N CYS A 128 -14.62 -16.64 -1.00
CA CYS A 128 -13.55 -17.63 -0.97
C CYS A 128 -12.27 -17.10 -0.32
N GLU A 129 -11.88 -15.86 -0.64
CA GLU A 129 -10.73 -15.21 -0.02
C GLU A 129 -10.89 -15.07 1.50
N ARG A 130 -12.09 -14.68 1.96
CA ARG A 130 -12.42 -14.58 3.39
C ARG A 130 -12.37 -15.93 4.09
N ALA A 131 -12.94 -16.97 3.49
CA ALA A 131 -12.94 -18.32 4.07
C ALA A 131 -11.50 -18.85 4.26
N VAL A 132 -10.64 -18.66 3.26
CA VAL A 132 -9.22 -19.05 3.36
C VAL A 132 -8.48 -18.20 4.40
N ALA A 133 -8.72 -16.88 4.44
CA ALA A 133 -8.07 -15.99 5.41
C ALA A 133 -8.49 -16.28 6.87
N GLN A 134 -9.74 -16.68 7.11
CA GLN A 134 -10.21 -17.09 8.44
C GLN A 134 -9.49 -18.35 8.93
N LEU A 135 -9.28 -19.33 8.05
CA LEU A 135 -8.51 -20.53 8.38
C LEU A 135 -7.03 -20.22 8.63
N GLU A 136 -6.43 -19.29 7.88
CA GLU A 136 -5.07 -18.82 8.11
C GLU A 136 -4.92 -18.15 9.49
N ALA A 137 -5.93 -17.42 9.95
CA ALA A 137 -5.95 -16.81 11.28
C ALA A 137 -6.02 -17.85 12.41
N LEU A 138 -6.71 -18.97 12.20
CA LEU A 138 -6.84 -20.05 13.19
C LEU A 138 -5.55 -20.86 13.38
N VAL A 139 -4.68 -20.91 12.37
CA VAL A 139 -3.44 -21.71 12.42
C VAL A 139 -2.28 -20.98 13.11
N GLY A 140 -2.40 -19.68 13.38
CA GLY A 140 -1.32 -18.88 13.96
C GLY A 140 -0.05 -18.85 13.09
N PRO A 141 0.98 -18.07 13.45
CA PRO A 141 2.21 -18.02 12.68
C PRO A 141 2.93 -19.38 12.69
N ARG A 142 3.27 -19.89 11.49
CA ARG A 142 3.93 -21.19 11.26
C ARG A 142 5.02 -21.51 12.30
N SER A 143 4.82 -22.61 13.03
CA SER A 143 5.82 -23.24 13.89
C SER A 143 7.01 -23.78 13.08
N ARG A 144 8.22 -23.68 13.65
CA ARG A 144 9.55 -23.87 13.02
C ARG A 144 9.97 -25.32 12.71
N HIS A 145 9.13 -26.32 12.93
CA HIS A 145 9.55 -27.72 12.77
C HIS A 145 8.47 -28.52 12.04
N ASP A 146 8.61 -28.66 10.72
CA ASP A 146 7.87 -29.64 9.93
C ASP A 146 8.87 -30.37 9.00
N PRO A 147 9.12 -31.68 9.17
CA PRO A 147 10.24 -32.40 8.56
C PRO A 147 9.99 -32.84 7.10
N LEU A 148 8.89 -32.43 6.47
CA LEU A 148 8.52 -32.85 5.10
C LEU A 148 9.03 -31.94 3.97
N CYS A 149 9.86 -30.94 4.27
CA CYS A 149 10.49 -30.09 3.26
C CYS A 149 11.97 -30.43 3.07
N ASN A 150 12.27 -31.68 2.73
CA ASN A 150 13.58 -32.08 2.22
C ASN A 150 13.37 -33.07 1.08
N SER A 151 13.11 -32.56 -0.12
CA SER A 151 13.44 -33.26 -1.37
C SER A 151 13.83 -32.24 -2.44
N GLU A 152 15.12 -31.98 -2.48
CA GLU A 152 15.97 -31.82 -3.67
C GLU A 152 15.34 -31.24 -4.95
N SER A 153 15.54 -29.93 -5.15
CA SER A 153 16.25 -29.41 -6.33
C SER A 153 16.46 -27.91 -6.19
N GLU A 154 17.60 -27.50 -5.63
CA GLU A 154 18.28 -26.21 -5.91
C GLU A 154 19.51 -26.06 -5.00
N LYS A 155 20.53 -26.88 -5.28
CA LYS A 155 21.91 -26.54 -4.89
C LYS A 155 22.55 -25.89 -6.11
N GLY A 156 22.35 -24.58 -6.25
CA GLY A 156 22.89 -23.76 -7.33
C GLY A 156 23.36 -22.40 -6.81
N TRP A 157 24.58 -22.38 -6.26
CA TRP A 157 25.51 -21.23 -6.27
C TRP A 157 25.03 -19.82 -5.85
N PHE A 158 24.06 -19.63 -4.94
CA PHE A 158 23.92 -18.40 -4.12
C PHE A 158 23.09 -18.69 -2.85
N GLY A 159 23.74 -19.23 -1.81
CA GLY A 159 23.16 -19.30 -0.47
C GLY A 159 23.19 -17.94 0.22
N ALA A 160 22.20 -17.06 -0.04
CA ALA A 160 22.12 -15.73 0.58
C ALA A 160 20.70 -15.33 1.04
N ASN A 161 19.91 -16.30 1.53
CA ASN A 161 18.58 -16.05 2.10
C ASN A 161 18.37 -16.79 3.43
N SER A 162 19.31 -16.63 4.38
CA SER A 162 19.07 -17.06 5.75
C SER A 162 17.89 -16.27 6.37
N PHE A 163 17.12 -16.92 7.25
CA PHE A 163 16.09 -16.24 8.07
C PHE A 163 16.66 -15.00 8.78
N VAL A 164 17.93 -15.09 9.20
CA VAL A 164 18.70 -13.98 9.79
C VAL A 164 18.93 -12.84 8.79
N GLY A 165 19.19 -13.13 7.51
CA GLY A 165 19.29 -12.12 6.45
C GLY A 165 17.98 -11.37 6.19
N ARG A 166 16.83 -12.06 6.26
CA ARG A 166 15.50 -11.40 6.19
C ARG A 166 15.24 -10.50 7.39
N GLN A 167 15.54 -10.96 8.60
CA GLN A 167 15.37 -10.15 9.82
C GLN A 167 16.34 -8.97 9.88
N LEU A 168 17.59 -9.15 9.42
CA LEU A 168 18.55 -8.05 9.31
C LEU A 168 18.09 -6.99 8.30
N ARG A 169 17.60 -7.39 7.12
CA ARG A 169 16.99 -6.45 6.15
C ARG A 169 15.79 -5.73 6.74
N ALA A 170 14.96 -6.46 7.49
CA ALA A 170 13.81 -5.96 8.21
C ALA A 170 14.18 -5.06 9.41
N ILE A 171 15.42 -5.06 9.91
CA ILE A 171 15.89 -4.17 11.00
C ILE A 171 16.65 -2.97 10.43
N VAL A 172 17.51 -3.18 9.43
CA VAL A 172 18.37 -2.16 8.79
C VAL A 172 17.58 -1.08 8.08
N LEU A 173 16.32 -1.34 7.74
CA LEU A 173 15.55 -0.45 6.89
C LEU A 173 14.48 0.34 7.63
N PRO A 174 13.90 -0.17 8.71
CA PRO A 174 13.43 0.68 9.79
C PRO A 174 14.55 1.53 10.39
N MET A 175 15.84 1.14 10.29
CA MET A 175 16.93 2.08 10.61
C MET A 175 17.07 3.24 9.61
N LEU A 176 16.40 3.22 8.44
CA LEU A 176 16.24 4.38 7.54
C LEU A 176 15.06 5.30 7.93
N ILE A 177 14.37 5.01 9.04
CA ILE A 177 13.27 5.84 9.57
C ILE A 177 13.84 7.19 10.06
N PHE A 178 12.98 8.22 10.04
CA PHE A 178 13.32 9.55 10.57
C PHE A 178 13.93 9.48 11.98
N TYR A 179 13.50 8.55 12.83
CA TYR A 179 13.96 8.41 14.22
C TYR A 179 15.36 7.81 14.39
N THR A 180 15.96 7.25 13.35
CA THR A 180 17.27 6.60 13.42
C THR A 180 18.26 7.21 12.44
N PHE A 181 17.88 7.39 11.18
CA PHE A 181 18.83 7.87 10.18
C PHE A 181 19.09 9.37 10.27
N ILE A 182 18.10 10.18 10.65
CA ILE A 182 18.32 11.62 10.89
C ILE A 182 19.23 11.83 12.10
N PRO A 183 18.98 11.25 13.29
CA PRO A 183 19.92 11.36 14.41
C PRO A 183 21.32 10.85 14.09
N LEU A 184 21.43 9.72 13.37
CA LEU A 184 22.73 9.20 12.92
C LEU A 184 23.43 10.17 11.97
N SER A 185 22.69 10.77 11.03
CA SER A 185 23.22 11.75 10.08
C SER A 185 23.71 13.02 10.79
N VAL A 186 22.95 13.50 11.78
CA VAL A 186 23.34 14.64 12.63
C VAL A 186 24.58 14.28 13.45
N PHE A 187 24.60 13.12 14.09
CA PHE A 187 25.75 12.64 14.84
C PHE A 187 27.00 12.53 13.97
N LEU A 188 26.89 11.89 12.80
CA LEU A 188 28.00 11.74 11.85
C LEU A 188 28.49 13.10 11.35
N THR A 189 27.58 14.03 11.06
CA THR A 189 27.93 15.41 10.70
C THR A 189 28.74 16.09 11.79
N LEU A 190 28.28 16.04 13.05
CA LEU A 190 28.99 16.62 14.18
C LEU A 190 30.34 15.95 14.41
N PHE A 191 30.40 14.62 14.33
CA PHE A 191 31.64 13.85 14.44
C PHE A 191 32.67 14.27 13.39
N LEU A 192 32.26 14.41 12.12
CA LEU A 192 33.13 14.83 11.03
C LEU A 192 33.55 16.31 11.13
N LEU A 193 32.71 17.18 11.70
CA LEU A 193 33.05 18.58 11.98
C LEU A 193 34.03 18.74 13.15
N LEU A 194 33.95 17.86 14.15
CA LEU A 194 34.85 17.88 15.31
C LEU A 194 36.22 17.29 15.00
N HIS A 195 36.36 16.51 13.94
CA HIS A 195 37.62 15.88 13.56
C HIS A 195 38.42 16.77 12.58
N LEU A 196 39.64 17.12 12.99
CA LEU A 196 40.48 18.14 12.33
C LEU A 196 40.67 17.90 10.82
N TYR A 197 40.86 16.65 10.39
CA TYR A 197 41.14 16.32 9.00
C TYR A 197 39.88 16.30 8.11
N THR A 198 38.71 15.96 8.66
CA THR A 198 37.46 15.87 7.89
C THR A 198 36.66 17.16 7.93
N MET A 199 36.92 18.05 8.90
CA MET A 199 36.20 19.29 9.11
C MET A 199 36.15 20.19 7.87
N PRO A 200 37.24 20.45 7.12
CA PRO A 200 37.18 21.31 5.93
C PRO A 200 36.26 20.75 4.84
N LEU A 201 36.28 19.43 4.63
CA LEU A 201 35.42 18.76 3.65
C LEU A 201 33.95 18.80 4.08
N MET A 202 33.68 18.54 5.36
CA MET A 202 32.32 18.60 5.90
C MET A 202 31.76 20.02 5.86
N MET A 203 32.58 21.04 6.15
CA MET A 203 32.20 22.45 5.99
C MET A 203 31.90 22.79 4.53
N LEU A 204 32.74 22.35 3.58
CA LEU A 204 32.49 22.56 2.16
C LEU A 204 31.17 21.91 1.73
N TYR A 205 30.87 20.71 2.22
CA TYR A 205 29.61 20.04 1.95
C TYR A 205 28.40 20.81 2.53
N ILE A 206 28.48 21.33 3.76
CA ILE A 206 27.43 22.17 4.34
C ILE A 206 27.23 23.46 3.56
N VAL A 207 28.32 24.15 3.17
CA VAL A 207 28.26 25.36 2.35
C VAL A 207 27.64 25.05 0.99
N TYR A 208 28.02 23.95 0.35
CA TYR A 208 27.41 23.47 -0.88
C TYR A 208 25.91 23.27 -0.70
N ILE A 209 25.48 22.52 0.32
CA ILE A 209 24.05 22.32 0.63
C ILE A 209 23.32 23.66 0.78
N ALA A 210 23.90 24.62 1.51
CA ALA A 210 23.29 25.91 1.77
C ALA A 210 23.26 26.86 0.55
N THR A 211 24.05 26.57 -0.49
CA THR A 211 24.21 27.45 -1.66
C THR A 211 23.86 26.72 -2.96
N ALA A 212 24.86 26.23 -3.71
CA ALA A 212 24.71 25.64 -5.04
C ALA A 212 24.08 24.24 -5.06
N GLY A 213 23.94 23.60 -3.90
CA GLY A 213 23.41 22.25 -3.74
C GLY A 213 21.90 22.18 -3.53
N GLN A 214 21.16 23.28 -3.67
CA GLN A 214 19.70 23.24 -3.64
C GLN A 214 19.16 22.49 -4.88
N PRO A 215 18.21 21.56 -4.70
CA PRO A 215 17.73 20.75 -5.82
C PRO A 215 16.90 21.58 -6.82
N VAL A 216 17.02 21.23 -8.10
CA VAL A 216 16.16 21.72 -9.17
C VAL A 216 15.04 20.71 -9.39
N GLN A 217 13.80 21.19 -9.42
CA GLN A 217 12.62 20.35 -9.52
C GLN A 217 12.16 20.18 -10.98
N PRO A 218 11.64 19.00 -11.37
CA PRO A 218 11.47 17.80 -10.56
C PRO A 218 12.78 17.01 -10.41
N ILE A 219 12.98 16.43 -9.24
CA ILE A 219 14.13 15.54 -8.98
C ILE A 219 13.79 14.16 -9.50
N LYS A 220 14.54 13.70 -10.50
CA LYS A 220 14.34 12.37 -11.08
C LYS A 220 14.75 11.27 -10.12
N LYS A 221 13.88 10.27 -10.00
CA LYS A 221 14.11 9.13 -9.13
C LYS A 221 15.22 8.25 -9.70
N THR A 222 16.21 7.91 -8.87
CA THR A 222 17.28 7.00 -9.27
C THR A 222 16.78 5.56 -9.16
N SER A 223 16.15 5.07 -10.24
CA SER A 223 15.52 3.73 -10.30
C SER A 223 16.43 2.60 -9.82
N ALA A 224 17.73 2.63 -10.16
CA ALA A 224 18.69 1.60 -9.73
C ALA A 224 18.89 1.56 -8.21
N VAL A 225 18.80 2.71 -7.54
CA VAL A 225 18.96 2.81 -6.09
C VAL A 225 17.68 2.39 -5.40
N VAL A 226 16.54 2.96 -5.77
CA VAL A 226 15.26 2.67 -5.08
C VAL A 226 14.78 1.23 -5.27
N LYS A 227 15.10 0.60 -6.41
CA LYS A 227 14.82 -0.82 -6.69
C LYS A 227 15.91 -1.78 -6.20
N HIS A 228 16.95 -1.25 -5.54
CA HIS A 228 17.99 -2.09 -4.98
C HIS A 228 17.42 -3.00 -3.88
N TRP A 229 17.93 -4.23 -3.79
CA TRP A 229 17.41 -5.25 -2.87
C TRP A 229 17.39 -4.82 -1.40
N LEU A 230 18.23 -3.84 -1.04
CA LEU A 230 18.23 -3.24 0.29
C LEU A 230 16.87 -2.62 0.62
N PHE A 231 16.22 -1.94 -0.33
CA PHE A 231 14.95 -1.24 -0.11
C PHE A 231 13.71 -2.16 -0.14
N HIS A 232 13.81 -3.35 -0.74
CA HIS A 232 12.75 -4.35 -0.67
C HIS A 232 12.47 -4.82 0.76
N GLY A 233 13.46 -4.72 1.66
CA GLY A 233 13.26 -5.01 3.08
C GLY A 233 12.21 -4.11 3.77
N TYR A 234 11.77 -3.01 3.13
CA TYR A 234 10.93 -1.97 3.77
C TYR A 234 9.49 -2.42 3.69
N SER A 235 9.10 -2.84 2.48
CA SER A 235 7.87 -3.52 2.16
C SER A 235 7.82 -4.96 2.69
N ASP A 236 8.96 -5.55 3.09
CA ASP A 236 8.94 -6.83 3.80
C ASP A 236 8.69 -6.65 5.31
N TYR A 237 9.12 -5.52 5.90
CA TYR A 237 8.92 -5.24 7.33
C TYR A 237 7.45 -5.00 7.67
N PHE A 238 6.82 -4.11 6.91
CA PHE A 238 5.38 -3.93 6.91
C PHE A 238 4.85 -4.68 5.71
N PRO A 239 3.89 -5.60 5.82
CA PRO A 239 3.27 -6.21 4.65
C PRO A 239 2.42 -5.16 3.94
N VAL A 240 3.07 -4.26 3.19
CA VAL A 240 2.43 -3.17 2.46
C VAL A 240 1.84 -3.71 1.18
N ARG A 241 0.58 -3.38 0.93
CA ARG A 241 -0.15 -3.77 -0.28
C ARG A 241 -0.61 -2.52 -1.01
N LEU A 242 -0.57 -2.58 -2.35
CA LEU A 242 -1.13 -1.55 -3.20
C LEU A 242 -2.38 -2.09 -3.88
N VAL A 243 -3.49 -1.39 -3.70
CA VAL A 243 -4.77 -1.66 -4.34
C VAL A 243 -5.03 -0.53 -5.33
N LEU A 244 -4.92 -0.85 -6.61
CA LEU A 244 -5.29 0.02 -7.72
C LEU A 244 -6.24 -0.77 -8.63
N PRO A 245 -7.57 -0.59 -8.47
CA PRO A 245 -8.55 -1.30 -9.28
C PRO A 245 -8.33 -1.05 -10.78
N ARG A 246 -8.61 -2.06 -11.62
CA ARG A 246 -8.43 -1.93 -13.08
C ARG A 246 -9.29 -0.81 -13.68
N SER A 247 -10.52 -0.67 -13.19
CA SER A 247 -11.44 0.42 -13.58
C SER A 247 -10.84 1.79 -13.32
N VAL A 248 -10.22 1.98 -12.16
CA VAL A 248 -9.53 3.21 -11.76
C VAL A 248 -8.25 3.41 -12.57
N ARG A 249 -7.43 2.36 -12.74
CA ARG A 249 -6.18 2.41 -13.51
C ARG A 249 -6.38 2.92 -14.93
N GLN A 250 -7.49 2.55 -15.59
CA GLN A 250 -7.82 2.99 -16.96
C GLN A 250 -8.17 4.48 -17.08
N ARG A 251 -8.39 5.18 -15.94
CA ARG A 251 -8.67 6.62 -15.91
C ARG A 251 -7.39 7.47 -15.92
N PHE A 252 -6.23 6.85 -15.74
CA PHE A 252 -4.95 7.53 -15.80
C PHE A 252 -4.43 7.61 -17.24
N ASP A 253 -3.90 8.77 -17.63
CA ASP A 253 -3.27 9.04 -18.90
C ASP A 253 -1.89 9.64 -18.63
N SER A 254 -0.84 9.05 -19.20
CA SER A 254 0.55 9.52 -19.08
C SER A 254 0.79 10.91 -19.66
N LYS A 255 -0.17 11.46 -20.42
CA LYS A 255 -0.12 12.84 -20.92
C LYS A 255 -0.51 13.88 -19.87
N ASN A 256 -1.13 13.46 -18.77
CA ASN A 256 -1.60 14.34 -17.71
C ASN A 256 -0.72 14.25 -16.47
N ASN A 257 -0.78 15.30 -15.64
CA ASN A 257 -0.12 15.36 -14.35
C ASN A 257 -1.15 15.29 -13.23
N TYR A 258 -0.83 14.57 -12.17
CA TYR A 258 -1.75 14.27 -11.08
C TYR A 258 -1.20 14.74 -9.74
N ILE A 259 -2.09 15.05 -8.82
CA ILE A 259 -1.77 15.27 -7.42
C ILE A 259 -2.36 14.11 -6.63
N PHE A 260 -1.52 13.14 -6.27
CA PHE A 260 -1.86 12.06 -5.35
C PHE A 260 -1.90 12.61 -3.93
N VAL A 261 -3.04 12.51 -3.26
CA VAL A 261 -3.26 13.07 -1.94
C VAL A 261 -3.42 11.93 -0.94
N TYR A 262 -2.37 11.68 -0.16
CA TYR A 262 -2.27 10.54 0.75
C TYR A 262 -2.82 10.85 2.14
N HIS A 263 -3.62 9.92 2.68
CA HIS A 263 -4.23 9.95 4.01
C HIS A 263 -4.22 8.55 4.65
N PRO A 264 -4.21 8.42 5.98
CA PRO A 264 -3.75 9.43 6.92
C PRO A 264 -2.24 9.65 6.76
N HIS A 265 -1.74 10.77 7.25
CA HIS A 265 -0.29 11.00 7.36
C HIS A 265 0.37 9.94 8.22
N GLY A 266 -0.31 9.49 9.28
CA GLY A 266 0.30 8.66 10.32
C GLY A 266 1.57 9.30 10.87
N LEU A 267 2.43 8.49 11.47
CA LEU A 267 3.66 9.01 12.05
C LEU A 267 4.68 9.44 10.99
N GLN A 268 4.84 8.63 9.95
CA GLN A 268 5.84 8.83 8.90
C GLN A 268 5.35 8.47 7.48
N SER A 269 4.07 8.11 7.33
CA SER A 269 3.49 7.76 6.02
C SER A 269 4.25 6.61 5.34
N PHE A 270 4.42 5.50 6.06
CA PHE A 270 5.12 4.29 5.60
C PHE A 270 4.57 3.75 4.28
N GLY A 271 3.24 3.76 4.10
CA GLY A 271 2.63 3.37 2.84
C GLY A 271 2.97 4.34 1.71
N ALA A 272 3.01 5.66 1.97
CA ALA A 272 3.40 6.66 0.99
C ALA A 272 4.89 6.53 0.58
N ILE A 273 5.79 6.29 1.55
CA ILE A 273 7.22 6.06 1.28
C ILE A 273 7.39 4.80 0.42
N SER A 274 6.76 3.69 0.82
CA SER A 274 6.85 2.42 0.09
C SER A 274 6.33 2.53 -1.34
N THR A 275 5.22 3.24 -1.52
CA THR A 275 4.52 3.36 -2.80
C THR A 275 5.19 4.38 -3.72
N PHE A 276 5.41 5.61 -3.24
CA PHE A 276 5.79 6.75 -4.08
C PHE A 276 7.28 7.05 -4.07
N MET A 277 8.00 6.85 -2.96
CA MET A 277 9.45 7.11 -2.90
C MET A 277 10.23 5.90 -3.42
N LEU A 278 9.99 4.72 -2.83
CA LEU A 278 10.78 3.52 -3.10
C LEU A 278 10.31 2.72 -4.32
N ASP A 279 9.08 2.97 -4.80
CA ASP A 279 8.46 2.15 -5.87
C ASP A 279 8.47 0.64 -5.54
N ALA A 280 8.42 0.31 -4.25
CA ALA A 280 8.52 -1.07 -3.76
C ALA A 280 7.29 -1.91 -4.14
N LEU A 281 6.17 -1.25 -4.44
CA LEU A 281 4.91 -1.87 -4.87
C LEU A 281 4.72 -1.80 -6.39
N HIS A 282 5.79 -1.49 -7.14
CA HIS A 282 5.80 -1.42 -8.60
C HIS A 282 4.75 -0.46 -9.20
N LEU A 283 4.49 0.67 -8.54
CA LEU A 283 3.59 1.70 -9.04
C LEU A 283 4.00 2.18 -10.44
N SER A 284 5.30 2.33 -10.71
CA SER A 284 5.81 2.72 -12.02
C SER A 284 5.42 1.75 -13.15
N SER A 285 5.19 0.48 -12.82
CA SER A 285 4.72 -0.54 -13.78
C SER A 285 3.19 -0.55 -13.91
N LEU A 286 2.49 -0.09 -12.87
CA LEU A 286 1.03 0.07 -12.87
C LEU A 286 0.59 1.35 -13.59
N LEU A 287 1.34 2.44 -13.47
CA LEU A 287 1.07 3.72 -14.12
C LEU A 287 2.24 4.09 -15.04
N PRO A 288 2.40 3.40 -16.19
CA PRO A 288 3.53 3.65 -17.08
C PRO A 288 3.48 5.09 -17.63
N GLY A 289 4.62 5.77 -17.61
CA GLY A 289 4.73 7.16 -18.06
C GLY A 289 4.24 8.21 -17.06
N ILE A 290 3.86 7.82 -15.84
CA ILE A 290 3.55 8.74 -14.74
C ILE A 290 4.63 8.57 -13.67
N GLU A 291 5.51 9.57 -13.55
CA GLU A 291 6.50 9.64 -12.47
C GLU A 291 5.89 10.42 -11.29
N VAL A 292 5.85 9.80 -10.11
CA VAL A 292 5.27 10.41 -8.92
C VAL A 292 6.37 10.81 -7.94
N HIS A 293 6.46 12.11 -7.68
CA HIS A 293 7.42 12.74 -6.77
C HIS A 293 6.79 12.95 -5.39
N LEU A 294 7.21 12.16 -4.39
CA LEU A 294 6.74 12.32 -3.01
C LEU A 294 7.25 13.65 -2.42
N GLN A 295 6.33 14.44 -1.85
CA GLN A 295 6.64 15.74 -1.28
C GLN A 295 6.88 15.62 0.23
N THR A 296 7.97 16.22 0.71
CA THR A 296 8.39 16.15 2.12
C THR A 296 8.78 17.51 2.70
N LEU A 297 9.11 17.56 3.99
CA LEU A 297 9.50 18.80 4.65
C LEU A 297 10.80 19.36 4.06
N LYS A 298 10.84 20.67 3.79
CA LYS A 298 12.01 21.37 3.24
C LYS A 298 13.30 21.12 4.03
N ILE A 299 13.21 20.97 5.36
CA ILE A 299 14.38 20.70 6.23
C ILE A 299 15.12 19.41 5.84
N ASN A 300 14.43 18.42 5.26
CA ASN A 300 15.04 17.16 4.83
C ASN A 300 16.15 17.36 3.79
N PHE A 301 16.08 18.43 2.99
CA PHE A 301 17.08 18.75 1.97
C PHE A 301 18.34 19.44 2.53
N PHE A 302 18.32 19.80 3.82
CA PHE A 302 19.43 20.47 4.52
C PHE A 302 20.15 19.58 5.52
N VAL A 303 19.59 18.41 5.89
CA VAL A 303 20.28 17.45 6.77
C VAL A 303 21.30 16.67 5.93
N PRO A 304 22.62 16.80 6.20
CA PRO A 304 23.64 16.08 5.43
C PRO A 304 23.43 14.56 5.49
N PHE A 305 23.81 13.83 4.44
CA PHE A 305 23.58 12.38 4.26
C PHE A 305 22.11 11.97 4.11
N TRP A 306 21.22 12.41 5.01
CA TRP A 306 19.77 12.20 4.90
C TRP A 306 19.22 12.77 3.61
N ARG A 307 19.65 13.98 3.23
CA ARG A 307 19.24 14.62 1.97
C ARG A 307 19.51 13.73 0.77
N GLU A 308 20.61 12.98 0.74
CA GLU A 308 20.97 12.18 -0.43
C GLU A 308 19.96 11.06 -0.65
N LEU A 309 19.48 10.43 0.42
CA LEU A 309 18.42 9.43 0.33
C LEU A 309 17.13 10.03 -0.25
N ILE A 310 16.76 11.23 0.20
CA ILE A 310 15.58 11.95 -0.27
C ILE A 310 15.70 12.32 -1.75
N LEU A 311 16.87 12.79 -2.19
CA LEU A 311 17.15 13.11 -3.58
C LEU A 311 17.14 11.86 -4.47
N LEU A 312 17.76 10.76 -4.02
CA LEU A 312 17.78 9.49 -4.75
C LEU A 312 16.37 8.90 -4.90
N GLY A 313 15.49 9.16 -3.93
CA GLY A 313 14.05 8.84 -4.00
C GLY A 313 13.23 9.70 -4.96
N GLY A 314 13.82 10.75 -5.55
CA GLY A 314 13.11 11.68 -6.43
C GLY A 314 12.09 12.56 -5.70
N CYS A 315 12.28 12.78 -4.39
CA CYS A 315 11.34 13.54 -3.57
C CYS A 315 11.49 15.06 -3.77
N GLY A 316 10.37 15.78 -3.74
CA GLY A 316 10.33 17.25 -3.73
C GLY A 316 10.06 17.82 -2.34
N ASP A 317 10.22 19.12 -2.15
CA ASP A 317 9.76 19.79 -0.94
C ASP A 317 8.28 20.19 -1.07
N ALA A 318 7.51 20.09 0.02
CA ALA A 318 6.07 20.33 0.03
C ALA A 318 5.66 21.82 -0.09
N SER A 319 6.52 22.70 -0.61
CA SER A 319 6.15 24.07 -0.94
C SER A 319 5.28 24.14 -2.20
N ALA A 320 4.45 25.19 -2.27
CA ALA A 320 3.63 25.44 -3.45
C ALA A 320 4.48 25.61 -4.72
N ASP A 321 5.63 26.27 -4.63
CA ASP A 321 6.50 26.54 -5.77
C ASP A 321 7.13 25.26 -6.33
N CYS A 322 7.61 24.36 -5.46
CA CYS A 322 8.12 23.04 -5.86
C CYS A 322 7.03 22.20 -6.55
N ILE A 323 5.83 22.16 -5.96
CA ILE A 323 4.70 21.42 -6.53
C ILE A 323 4.32 21.98 -7.90
N ARG A 324 4.19 23.31 -8.05
CA ARG A 324 3.88 23.96 -9.33
C ARG A 324 4.97 23.70 -10.37
N SER A 325 6.25 23.82 -9.98
CA SER A 325 7.40 23.58 -10.86
C SER A 325 7.41 22.14 -11.37
N THR A 326 7.14 21.18 -10.49
CA THR A 326 7.05 19.75 -10.85
C THR A 326 5.91 19.52 -11.84
N LEU A 327 4.70 19.99 -11.52
CA LEU A 327 3.52 19.84 -12.38
C LEU A 327 3.63 20.58 -13.72
N SER A 328 4.57 21.53 -13.85
CA SER A 328 4.81 22.30 -15.07
C SER A 328 5.97 21.77 -15.93
N ALA A 329 6.71 20.77 -15.44
CA ALA A 329 7.96 20.32 -16.08
C ALA A 329 7.73 19.48 -17.34
N GLY A 330 6.56 18.87 -17.48
CA GLY A 330 6.21 18.05 -18.64
C GLY A 330 5.06 17.09 -18.33
N PRO A 331 4.55 16.36 -19.33
CA PRO A 331 3.55 15.33 -19.12
C PRO A 331 4.12 14.16 -18.30
N GLY A 332 3.30 13.61 -17.40
CA GLY A 332 3.67 12.49 -16.53
C GLY A 332 4.36 12.91 -15.23
N GLU A 333 4.72 14.17 -15.04
CA GLU A 333 5.38 14.69 -13.83
C GLU A 333 4.35 14.99 -12.74
N SER A 334 4.07 13.98 -11.92
CA SER A 334 3.02 14.03 -10.89
C SER A 334 3.61 14.14 -9.49
N VAL A 335 2.81 14.60 -8.53
CA VAL A 335 3.25 14.73 -7.13
C VAL A 335 2.42 13.84 -6.22
N ALA A 336 3.04 13.32 -5.16
CA ALA A 336 2.32 12.75 -4.02
C ALA A 336 2.50 13.65 -2.80
N LEU A 337 1.39 14.14 -2.26
CA LEU A 337 1.36 15.00 -1.08
C LEU A 337 0.62 14.29 0.04
N VAL A 338 1.30 14.11 1.16
CA VAL A 338 0.67 13.66 2.40
C VAL A 338 0.03 14.86 3.09
N VAL A 339 -1.29 14.87 3.16
CA VAL A 339 -2.05 15.96 3.80
C VAL A 339 -2.28 15.62 5.28
N GLY A 340 -2.57 16.63 6.11
CA GLY A 340 -2.62 16.51 7.58
C GLY A 340 -1.36 17.06 8.26
N GLY A 341 -0.18 16.60 7.81
CA GLY A 341 1.13 17.04 8.29
C GLY A 341 1.35 16.76 9.78
N ALA A 342 2.25 17.52 10.41
CA ALA A 342 2.61 17.33 11.81
C ALA A 342 1.44 17.41 12.83
N ASN A 343 0.28 17.99 12.48
CA ASN A 343 -0.90 17.95 13.36
C ASN A 343 -1.42 16.53 13.49
N GLU A 344 -1.62 15.89 12.34
CA GLU A 344 -2.20 14.57 12.24
C GLU A 344 -1.23 13.50 12.74
N SER A 345 0.07 13.64 12.45
CA SER A 345 1.09 12.71 12.95
C SER A 345 1.16 12.65 14.48
N LEU A 346 0.86 13.74 15.17
CA LEU A 346 0.83 13.81 16.64
C LEU A 346 -0.46 13.24 17.24
N GLN A 347 -1.51 13.19 16.44
CA GLN A 347 -2.83 12.68 16.82
C GLN A 347 -3.03 11.23 16.39
N ALA A 348 -2.15 10.69 15.55
CA ALA A 348 -2.15 9.32 15.08
C ALA A 348 -2.23 8.34 16.26
N ARG A 349 -3.30 7.55 16.28
CA ARG A 349 -3.54 6.51 17.28
C ARG A 349 -3.98 5.24 16.57
N PRO A 350 -3.58 4.07 17.10
CA PRO A 350 -4.06 2.81 16.58
C PRO A 350 -5.58 2.75 16.53
N SER A 351 -6.12 2.15 15.47
CA SER A 351 -7.53 1.93 15.21
C SER A 351 -8.36 3.22 15.10
N THR A 352 -7.72 4.35 14.79
CA THR A 352 -8.39 5.64 14.55
C THR A 352 -8.10 6.18 13.17
N ASN A 353 -9.08 6.88 12.60
CA ASN A 353 -9.05 7.45 11.26
C ASN A 353 -9.41 8.95 11.31
N ASP A 354 -8.74 9.69 12.20
CA ASP A 354 -8.92 11.13 12.35
C ASP A 354 -7.99 11.89 11.37
N LEU A 355 -8.57 12.62 10.41
CA LEU A 355 -7.84 13.39 9.40
C LEU A 355 -7.95 14.89 9.64
N THR A 356 -6.83 15.61 9.66
CA THR A 356 -6.79 17.08 9.67
C THR A 356 -6.83 17.61 8.23
N LEU A 357 -8.04 17.79 7.68
CA LEU A 357 -8.25 18.09 6.26
C LEU A 357 -9.19 19.29 6.01
N LEU A 358 -10.14 19.61 6.90
CA LEU A 358 -11.10 20.69 6.67
C LEU A 358 -10.41 22.05 6.49
N GLY A 359 -9.37 22.30 7.28
CA GLY A 359 -8.54 23.51 7.17
C GLY A 359 -7.47 23.47 6.07
N ARG A 360 -7.29 22.35 5.37
CA ARG A 360 -6.21 22.15 4.40
C ARG A 360 -6.72 22.30 2.97
N LYS A 361 -6.61 23.51 2.42
CA LYS A 361 -7.16 23.84 1.08
C LYS A 361 -6.10 24.22 0.04
N GLY A 362 -4.83 24.33 0.46
CA GLY A 362 -3.74 24.77 -0.42
C GLY A 362 -3.51 23.84 -1.61
N PHE A 363 -3.64 22.52 -1.42
CA PHE A 363 -3.48 21.56 -2.50
C PHE A 363 -4.62 21.63 -3.54
N ILE A 364 -5.85 21.94 -3.11
CA ILE A 364 -6.98 22.21 -4.02
C ILE A 364 -6.71 23.45 -4.86
N LYS A 365 -6.22 24.52 -4.22
CA LYS A 365 -5.84 25.75 -4.93
C LYS A 365 -4.81 25.46 -6.02
N ILE A 366 -3.75 24.73 -5.69
CA ILE A 366 -2.70 24.37 -6.67
C ILE A 366 -3.26 23.47 -7.78
N ALA A 367 -4.11 22.50 -7.45
CA ALA A 367 -4.77 21.64 -8.44
C ALA A 367 -5.57 22.45 -9.46
N LEU A 368 -6.35 23.43 -9.00
CA LEU A 368 -7.13 24.32 -9.86
C LEU A 368 -6.23 25.21 -10.72
N GLU A 369 -5.18 25.81 -10.15
CA GLU A 369 -4.22 26.63 -10.91
C GLU A 369 -3.55 25.85 -12.05
N GLN A 370 -3.19 24.59 -11.79
CA GLN A 370 -2.49 23.75 -12.76
C GLN A 370 -3.42 22.98 -13.70
N GLY A 371 -4.68 22.79 -13.31
CA GLY A 371 -5.60 21.86 -13.98
C GLY A 371 -5.23 20.38 -13.75
N ALA A 372 -4.54 20.09 -12.64
CA ALA A 372 -4.05 18.75 -12.32
C ALA A 372 -5.11 17.96 -11.53
N PRO A 373 -5.60 16.81 -12.01
CA PRO A 373 -6.58 16.02 -11.28
C PRO A 373 -6.09 15.59 -9.90
N LEU A 374 -7.01 15.61 -8.93
CA LEU A 374 -6.75 15.22 -7.54
C LEU A 374 -7.06 13.72 -7.38
N VAL A 375 -6.10 12.96 -6.89
CA VAL A 375 -6.26 11.51 -6.69
C VAL A 375 -6.31 11.21 -5.19
N PRO A 376 -7.47 10.84 -4.62
CA PRO A 376 -7.53 10.44 -3.22
C PRO A 376 -6.78 9.11 -3.03
N VAL A 377 -5.91 9.05 -2.03
CA VAL A 377 -5.16 7.84 -1.67
C VAL A 377 -5.31 7.60 -0.18
N TYR A 378 -5.69 6.38 0.21
CA TYR A 378 -5.89 6.00 1.60
C TYR A 378 -5.00 4.82 2.01
N GLY A 379 -4.27 4.95 3.11
CA GLY A 379 -3.43 3.91 3.71
C GLY A 379 -4.06 3.31 4.96
N PHE A 380 -4.80 2.21 4.82
CA PHE A 380 -5.36 1.47 5.95
C PHE A 380 -4.25 0.82 6.78
N GLY A 381 -4.37 0.86 8.12
CA GLY A 381 -3.36 0.34 9.06
C GLY A 381 -2.15 1.27 9.32
N GLU A 382 -2.09 2.42 8.64
CA GLU A 382 -0.98 3.38 8.75
C GLU A 382 -0.80 3.93 10.19
N ASN A 383 -1.89 4.08 10.95
CA ASN A 383 -1.85 4.56 12.33
C ASN A 383 -1.51 3.47 13.37
N ASP A 384 -1.49 2.18 12.99
CA ASP A 384 -1.31 1.06 13.92
C ASP A 384 0.15 0.67 14.16
N VAL A 385 1.07 1.29 13.43
CA VAL A 385 2.50 0.97 13.44
C VAL A 385 3.22 1.50 14.68
N TYR A 386 2.62 2.39 15.47
CA TYR A 386 3.19 2.88 16.72
C TYR A 386 2.11 3.09 17.78
N HIS A 387 2.50 2.93 19.05
CA HIS A 387 1.70 3.37 20.18
C HIS A 387 2.15 4.75 20.64
N VAL A 388 1.20 5.65 20.91
CA VAL A 388 1.47 6.93 21.57
C VAL A 388 1.23 6.76 23.08
N PRO A 389 2.27 6.88 23.94
CA PRO A 389 2.12 6.71 25.38
C PRO A 389 1.10 7.65 26.00
N ARG A 390 0.38 7.21 27.05
CA ARG A 390 -0.64 8.03 27.73
C ARG A 390 -0.10 9.36 28.25
N PHE A 391 1.14 9.42 28.74
CA PHE A 391 1.74 10.66 29.20
C PHE A 391 1.99 11.67 28.07
N ALA A 392 2.26 11.18 26.85
CA ALA A 392 2.40 12.03 25.68
C ALA A 392 1.07 12.68 25.27
N GLN A 393 -0.05 12.16 25.80
CA GLN A 393 -1.40 12.71 25.63
C GLN A 393 -1.79 13.69 26.75
N SER A 394 -0.90 13.92 27.72
CA SER A 394 -1.17 14.89 28.79
C SER A 394 -1.24 16.31 28.24
N GLN A 395 -2.09 17.14 28.86
CA GLN A 395 -2.23 18.54 28.44
C GLN A 395 -0.92 19.33 28.58
N TRP A 396 -0.10 19.00 29.57
CA TRP A 396 1.21 19.62 29.76
C TRP A 396 2.14 19.30 28.58
N TRP A 397 2.24 18.02 28.19
CA TRP A 397 3.13 17.61 27.09
C TRP A 397 2.65 18.15 25.75
N THR A 398 1.34 18.18 25.54
CA THR A 398 0.72 18.80 24.36
C THR A 398 1.10 20.27 24.24
N LYS A 399 1.14 21.03 25.36
CA LYS A 399 1.58 22.43 25.39
C LYS A 399 3.07 22.59 25.08
N VAL A 400 3.92 21.72 25.62
CA VAL A 400 5.37 21.71 25.32
C VAL A 400 5.59 21.46 23.84
N LEU A 401 4.95 20.43 23.28
CA LEU A 401 5.11 20.04 21.88
C LEU A 401 4.56 21.11 20.93
N ALA A 402 3.44 21.76 21.30
CA ALA A 402 2.91 22.91 20.57
C ALA A 402 3.89 24.10 20.57
N THR A 403 4.62 24.31 21.67
CA THR A 403 5.63 25.36 21.79
C THR A 403 6.86 25.05 20.95
N VAL A 404 7.42 23.84 21.07
CA VAL A 404 8.54 23.37 20.25
C VAL A 404 8.19 23.49 18.77
N ARG A 405 7.02 23.00 18.35
CA ARG A 405 6.56 23.09 16.97
C ARG A 405 6.41 24.53 16.47
N ARG A 406 5.96 25.47 17.31
CA ARG A 406 5.82 26.88 16.89
C ARG A 406 7.19 27.43 16.47
N VAL A 407 8.24 27.01 17.16
CA VAL A 407 9.64 27.41 16.94
C VAL A 407 10.28 26.63 15.79
N THR A 408 10.21 25.30 15.80
CA THR A 408 10.96 24.43 14.89
C THR A 408 10.20 24.05 13.62
N LYS A 409 8.89 24.35 13.54
CA LYS A 409 7.95 23.91 12.48
C LYS A 409 7.88 22.39 12.27
N PHE A 410 8.55 21.62 13.10
CA PHE A 410 8.54 20.16 13.14
C PHE A 410 8.19 19.70 14.56
N ALA A 411 7.56 18.55 14.69
CA ALA A 411 7.33 17.92 15.97
C ALA A 411 7.99 16.56 15.96
N ILE A 412 8.62 16.19 17.07
CA ILE A 412 9.10 14.83 17.32
C ILE A 412 8.01 14.17 18.18
N PRO A 413 7.13 13.34 17.60
CA PRO A 413 6.19 12.54 18.36
C PRO A 413 6.93 11.67 19.38
N ILE A 414 6.39 11.57 20.58
CA ILE A 414 6.78 10.49 21.49
C ILE A 414 5.96 9.27 21.11
N VAL A 415 6.66 8.25 20.64
CA VAL A 415 6.08 6.96 20.29
C VAL A 415 6.85 5.82 20.92
N THR A 416 6.12 4.76 21.19
CA THR A 416 6.63 3.46 21.64
C THR A 416 6.30 2.43 20.58
N GLY A 417 7.31 1.66 20.21
CA GLY A 417 7.19 0.49 19.37
C GLY A 417 8.00 -0.67 19.93
N ARG A 418 8.53 -1.52 19.05
CA ARG A 418 9.35 -2.69 19.37
C ARG A 418 10.80 -2.32 19.69
N GLY A 419 11.42 -3.09 20.56
CA GLY A 419 12.87 -3.10 20.77
C GLY A 419 13.60 -3.83 19.64
N LEU A 420 14.93 -3.69 19.60
CA LEU A 420 15.78 -4.43 18.67
C LEU A 420 15.66 -5.93 18.94
N PHE A 421 15.56 -6.73 17.86
CA PHE A 421 15.41 -8.20 17.92
C PHE A 421 14.20 -8.69 18.73
N ASP A 422 13.12 -7.90 18.80
CA ASP A 422 11.90 -8.21 19.58
C ASP A 422 12.09 -8.28 21.08
N ILE A 423 13.18 -7.70 21.58
CA ILE A 423 13.47 -7.64 23.00
C ILE A 423 13.01 -6.27 23.53
N GLY A 424 11.88 -6.28 24.25
CA GLY A 424 11.39 -5.11 24.99
C GLY A 424 10.72 -4.02 24.14
N VAL A 425 10.59 -2.83 24.74
CA VAL A 425 10.00 -1.63 24.13
C VAL A 425 11.10 -0.77 23.52
N GLY A 426 10.86 -0.21 22.33
CA GLY A 426 11.84 0.62 21.63
C GLY A 426 11.21 1.57 20.60
N HIS A 427 12.00 1.95 19.60
CA HIS A 427 11.60 2.90 18.54
C HIS A 427 11.29 2.25 17.20
N LEU A 428 11.40 0.91 17.09
CA LEU A 428 11.02 0.20 15.86
C LEU A 428 9.50 0.15 15.75
N PRO A 429 8.92 0.39 14.56
CA PRO A 429 7.48 0.31 14.40
C PRO A 429 6.97 -1.12 14.62
N HIS A 430 5.70 -1.30 14.98
CA HIS A 430 5.07 -2.61 14.96
C HIS A 430 4.89 -3.09 13.51
N GLN A 431 5.17 -4.37 13.27
CA GLN A 431 4.92 -5.03 11.99
C GLN A 431 3.41 -5.23 11.80
N ARG A 432 2.73 -4.17 11.33
CA ARG A 432 1.30 -4.17 11.01
C ARG A 432 1.13 -4.04 9.49
N PRO A 433 0.13 -4.72 8.90
CA PRO A 433 -0.17 -4.56 7.47
C PRO A 433 -0.58 -3.12 7.18
N ILE A 434 -0.14 -2.62 6.02
CA ILE A 434 -0.56 -1.31 5.50
C ILE A 434 -1.13 -1.54 4.12
N THR A 435 -2.39 -1.18 3.88
CA THR A 435 -3.01 -1.31 2.55
C THR A 435 -3.25 0.06 1.97
N VAL A 436 -2.47 0.42 0.95
CA VAL A 436 -2.59 1.67 0.20
C VAL A 436 -3.57 1.47 -0.94
N VAL A 437 -4.68 2.21 -0.92
CA VAL A 437 -5.71 2.19 -1.95
C VAL A 437 -5.66 3.51 -2.72
N ILE A 438 -5.55 3.43 -4.04
CA ILE A 438 -5.59 4.60 -4.94
C ILE A 438 -6.99 4.70 -5.54
N GLY A 439 -7.66 5.83 -5.30
CA GLY A 439 -8.99 6.13 -5.83
C GLY A 439 -8.98 6.76 -7.22
N GLU A 440 -10.18 7.06 -7.72
CA GLU A 440 -10.37 7.66 -9.04
C GLU A 440 -9.88 9.13 -9.10
N PRO A 441 -9.18 9.55 -10.18
CA PRO A 441 -8.80 10.95 -10.36
C PRO A 441 -10.03 11.87 -10.46
N LEU A 442 -10.14 12.80 -9.53
CA LEU A 442 -11.10 13.90 -9.59
C LEU A 442 -10.58 14.98 -10.55
N VAL A 443 -11.14 15.01 -11.76
CA VAL A 443 -10.79 15.99 -12.80
C VAL A 443 -11.27 17.38 -12.39
N VAL A 444 -10.36 18.34 -12.37
CA VAL A 444 -10.61 19.74 -11.99
C VAL A 444 -10.40 20.67 -13.19
N PRO A 445 -11.13 21.80 -13.27
CA PRO A 445 -10.88 22.82 -14.28
C PRO A 445 -9.56 23.53 -14.00
N LYS A 446 -8.90 24.01 -15.07
CA LYS A 446 -7.76 24.91 -14.93
C LYS A 446 -8.24 26.35 -14.75
N LEU A 447 -8.05 26.90 -13.55
CA LEU A 447 -8.41 28.26 -13.16
C LEU A 447 -7.16 28.99 -12.69
N PRO A 448 -6.60 29.94 -13.46
CA PRO A 448 -5.36 30.65 -13.09
C PRO A 448 -5.44 31.43 -11.77
N ASP A 449 -6.63 31.94 -11.43
CA ASP A 449 -6.90 32.64 -10.17
C ASP A 449 -8.21 32.10 -9.55
N PRO A 450 -8.15 30.95 -8.86
CA PRO A 450 -9.35 30.32 -8.29
C PRO A 450 -9.84 31.13 -7.09
N THR A 451 -11.14 31.45 -7.08
CA THR A 451 -11.74 32.18 -5.96
C THR A 451 -11.82 31.30 -4.71
N PRO A 452 -11.93 31.88 -3.50
CA PRO A 452 -12.17 31.09 -2.30
C PRO A 452 -13.40 30.19 -2.39
N GLY A 453 -14.43 30.60 -3.13
CA GLY A 453 -15.63 29.80 -3.39
C GLY A 453 -15.36 28.58 -4.27
N ASP A 454 -14.55 28.73 -5.31
CA ASP A 454 -14.13 27.61 -6.16
C ASP A 454 -13.33 26.59 -5.35
N VAL A 455 -12.37 27.08 -4.56
CA VAL A 455 -11.54 26.23 -3.69
C VAL A 455 -12.42 25.46 -2.69
N GLU A 456 -13.41 26.12 -2.08
CA GLU A 456 -14.34 25.47 -1.15
C GLU A 456 -15.18 24.38 -1.84
N GLN A 457 -15.71 24.67 -3.03
CA GLN A 457 -16.53 23.74 -3.79
C GLN A 457 -15.74 22.48 -4.16
N TRP A 458 -14.52 22.64 -4.67
CA TRP A 458 -13.67 21.51 -5.07
C TRP A 458 -13.08 20.76 -3.88
N HIS A 459 -12.82 21.46 -2.77
CA HIS A 459 -12.44 20.81 -1.52
C HIS A 459 -13.54 19.89 -1.01
N ARG A 460 -14.81 20.31 -1.05
CA ARG A 460 -15.95 19.47 -0.67
C ARG A 460 -16.07 18.21 -1.55
N LYS A 461 -15.97 18.36 -2.87
CA LYS A 461 -15.96 17.23 -3.81
C LYS A 461 -14.82 16.26 -3.53
N TYR A 462 -13.63 16.79 -3.23
CA TYR A 462 -12.48 15.97 -2.86
C TYR A 462 -12.74 15.19 -1.56
N VAL A 463 -13.31 15.85 -0.54
CA VAL A 463 -13.68 15.20 0.73
C VAL A 463 -14.72 14.10 0.52
N GLU A 464 -15.74 14.33 -0.30
CA GLU A 464 -16.75 13.32 -0.67
C GLU A 464 -16.12 12.12 -1.40
N ALA A 465 -15.19 12.36 -2.33
CA ALA A 465 -14.47 11.30 -3.04
C ALA A 465 -13.58 10.49 -2.08
N LEU A 466 -12.91 11.15 -1.13
CA LEU A 466 -12.10 10.48 -0.10
C LEU A 466 -12.96 9.65 0.85
N GLN A 467 -14.11 10.18 1.29
CA GLN A 467 -15.05 9.45 2.16
C GLN A 467 -15.60 8.22 1.44
N SER A 468 -15.98 8.35 0.16
CA SER A 468 -16.46 7.23 -0.64
C SER A 468 -15.41 6.13 -0.80
N LEU A 469 -14.15 6.52 -1.08
CA LEU A 469 -13.03 5.59 -1.13
C LEU A 469 -12.82 4.89 0.21
N PHE A 470 -12.91 5.61 1.32
CA PHE A 470 -12.79 5.01 2.64
C PHE A 470 -13.92 4.01 2.89
N ASP A 471 -15.18 4.39 2.69
CA ASP A 471 -16.34 3.57 2.99
C ASP A 471 -16.38 2.26 2.18
N GLU A 472 -15.92 2.31 0.92
CA GLU A 472 -15.82 1.14 0.03
C GLU A 472 -14.82 0.10 0.56
N TYR A 473 -13.66 0.55 1.05
CA TYR A 473 -12.52 -0.33 1.36
C TYR A 473 -12.31 -0.58 2.86
N HIS A 474 -12.85 0.26 3.74
CA HIS A 474 -12.72 0.14 5.21
C HIS A 474 -13.23 -1.21 5.71
N ARG A 475 -14.37 -1.66 5.19
CA ARG A 475 -14.97 -2.97 5.54
C ARG A 475 -14.18 -4.17 5.03
N VAL A 476 -13.17 -3.96 4.20
CA VAL A 476 -12.34 -5.03 3.64
C VAL A 476 -10.98 -5.06 4.33
N TYR A 477 -10.36 -3.91 4.54
CA TYR A 477 -8.97 -3.84 4.96
C TYR A 477 -8.75 -3.36 6.40
N ASP A 478 -9.78 -2.83 7.08
CA ASP A 478 -9.63 -2.26 8.42
C ASP A 478 -10.94 -2.32 9.24
N VAL A 479 -11.53 -3.51 9.33
CA VAL A 479 -12.86 -3.75 9.89
C VAL A 479 -13.01 -3.29 11.34
N ASP A 480 -11.95 -3.41 12.14
CA ASP A 480 -11.97 -3.16 13.58
C ASP A 480 -11.68 -1.69 13.94
N SER A 481 -11.35 -0.84 12.97
CA SER A 481 -11.02 0.56 13.24
C SER A 481 -12.25 1.47 13.24
N ALA A 482 -12.09 2.62 13.90
CA ALA A 482 -13.11 3.66 13.96
C ALA A 482 -13.47 4.20 12.56
N PRO A 483 -14.69 4.71 12.35
CA PRO A 483 -15.05 5.35 11.08
C PRO A 483 -14.18 6.58 10.81
N LEU A 484 -14.09 6.97 9.54
CA LEU A 484 -13.36 8.15 9.10
C LEU A 484 -13.96 9.42 9.74
N ARG A 485 -13.09 10.23 10.36
CA ARG A 485 -13.45 11.52 10.92
C ARG A 485 -12.59 12.61 10.30
N ILE A 486 -13.22 13.56 9.64
CA ILE A 486 -12.53 14.65 8.96
C ILE A 486 -12.67 15.92 9.82
N LEU A 487 -11.53 16.43 10.28
CA LEU A 487 -11.36 17.56 11.21
C LEU A 487 -10.75 18.80 10.55
#